data_AF-A0A382Z185-F1
#
_entry.id   AF-A0A382Z185-F1
#
_cell.length_a   1.000
_cell.length_b   1.000
_cell.length_c   1.000
_cell.angle_alpha   90.00
_cell.angle_beta   90.00
_cell.angle_gamma   90.00
#
_symmetry.space_group_name_H-M   'P 1'
#
loop_
_entity.id
_entity.type
_entity.pdbx_description
1 polymer ?
#
loop_
_entity_poly.entity_id
_entity_poly.type
_entity_poly.pdbx_seq_one_letter_code
_entity_poly.pdbx_strand_id
1 'polypeptide(L)'
;VAIRSIPKQSILDCLPTAAEIGELRIVNKDLNFIQAMIKRADDLTSQALSATDYSQLVKITDSYTKLADRASTNAQTLKDLSNESNPLTEVNSSAELFEKVQLLSQALADKTQELGAQFSSNSTTQYETYNSSVAEFSNRIDSINSPNQVISIFKDLESLLEDIGENSRYLNSNDNAGELVNKVELLAQQYADKTDTYSPSFMSDIASEVGFIHDKIRGLMGQVDSLNSNI
;
A
#
# COMPACT_ATOMS: atom_id res chain seq x y z
N VAL A 1 -31.95 -82.23 -24.30
CA VAL A 1 -31.76 -80.89 -23.70
C VAL A 1 -30.27 -80.58 -23.76
N ALA A 2 -29.85 -79.66 -24.63
CA ALA A 2 -28.46 -79.26 -24.76
C ALA A 2 -28.15 -78.15 -23.75
N ILE A 3 -27.22 -78.41 -22.82
CA ILE A 3 -26.78 -77.44 -21.82
C ILE A 3 -25.84 -76.45 -22.54
N ARG A 4 -26.24 -75.17 -22.65
CA ARG A 4 -25.38 -74.11 -23.20
C ARG A 4 -24.24 -73.82 -22.22
N SER A 5 -23.00 -73.94 -22.67
CA SER A 5 -21.82 -73.57 -21.89
C SER A 5 -21.79 -72.06 -21.66
N ILE A 6 -21.61 -71.65 -20.39
CA ILE A 6 -21.36 -70.27 -20.01
C ILE A 6 -19.95 -69.90 -20.52
N PRO A 7 -19.76 -68.80 -21.27
CA PRO A 7 -18.43 -68.37 -21.68
C PRO A 7 -17.62 -68.03 -20.43
N LYS A 8 -16.53 -68.78 -20.18
CA LYS A 8 -15.56 -68.44 -19.15
C LYS A 8 -14.57 -67.44 -19.74
N GLN A 9 -14.89 -66.16 -19.70
CA GLN A 9 -13.87 -65.12 -19.85
C GLN A 9 -12.90 -65.25 -18.68
N SER A 10 -11.61 -65.41 -18.98
CA SER A 10 -10.58 -65.56 -17.95
C SER A 10 -10.46 -64.25 -17.18
N ILE A 11 -10.37 -64.31 -15.85
CA ILE A 11 -10.15 -63.12 -15.02
C ILE A 11 -8.82 -62.44 -15.40
N LEU A 12 -7.87 -63.22 -15.94
CA LEU A 12 -6.59 -62.72 -16.50
C LEU A 12 -6.77 -61.91 -17.78
N ASP A 13 -7.80 -62.18 -18.59
CA ASP A 13 -8.12 -61.39 -19.79
C ASP A 13 -8.81 -60.07 -19.42
N CYS A 14 -9.24 -59.93 -18.16
CA CYS A 14 -9.82 -58.70 -17.60
C CYS A 14 -8.79 -57.84 -16.85
N LEU A 15 -7.53 -58.29 -16.73
CA LEU A 15 -6.48 -57.50 -16.10
C LEU A 15 -5.87 -56.54 -17.13
N PRO A 16 -5.75 -55.24 -16.81
CA PRO A 16 -5.12 -54.29 -17.71
C PRO A 16 -3.66 -54.69 -17.95
N THR A 17 -3.25 -54.62 -19.21
CA THR A 17 -1.88 -54.82 -19.64
C THR A 17 -0.95 -53.77 -19.04
N ALA A 18 0.35 -54.05 -19.02
CA ALA A 18 1.34 -53.11 -18.50
C ALA A 18 1.32 -51.74 -19.22
N ALA A 19 0.93 -51.71 -20.49
CA ALA A 19 0.73 -50.48 -21.25
C ALA A 19 -0.47 -49.68 -20.71
N GLU A 20 -1.62 -50.34 -20.54
CA GLU A 20 -2.84 -49.72 -19.97
C GLU A 20 -2.62 -49.25 -18.52
N ILE A 21 -1.87 -50.00 -17.71
CA ILE A 21 -1.47 -49.57 -16.35
C ILE A 21 -0.56 -48.33 -16.40
N GLY A 22 0.33 -48.25 -17.39
CA GLY A 22 1.21 -47.10 -17.61
C GLY A 22 0.43 -45.83 -17.98
N GLU A 23 -0.51 -45.94 -18.93
CA GLU A 23 -1.39 -44.86 -19.36
C GLU A 23 -2.27 -44.34 -18.22
N LEU A 24 -2.90 -45.24 -17.45
CA LEU A 24 -3.69 -44.89 -16.27
C LEU A 24 -2.87 -44.12 -15.23
N ARG A 25 -1.58 -44.46 -15.06
CA ARG A 25 -0.68 -43.77 -14.12
C ARG A 25 -0.32 -42.35 -14.59
N ILE A 26 -0.19 -42.13 -15.90
CA ILE A 26 0.05 -40.82 -16.50
C ILE A 26 -1.20 -39.94 -16.31
N VAL A 27 -2.38 -40.45 -16.67
CA VAL A 27 -3.67 -39.75 -16.53
C VAL A 27 -3.92 -39.32 -15.07
N ASN A 28 -3.66 -40.21 -14.11
CA ASN A 28 -3.86 -39.89 -12.69
C ASN A 28 -2.88 -38.81 -12.18
N LYS A 29 -1.65 -38.77 -12.70
CA LYS A 29 -0.69 -37.71 -12.38
C LYS A 29 -1.16 -36.35 -12.88
N ASP A 30 -1.71 -36.30 -14.09
CA ASP A 30 -2.21 -35.07 -14.70
C ASP A 30 -3.48 -34.57 -13.99
N LEU A 31 -4.37 -35.48 -13.58
CA LEU A 31 -5.54 -35.18 -12.75
C LEU A 31 -5.18 -34.55 -11.40
N ASN A 32 -4.21 -35.14 -10.69
CA ASN A 32 -3.72 -34.58 -9.42
C ASN A 32 -3.10 -33.19 -9.61
N PHE A 33 -2.42 -32.96 -10.74
CA PHE A 33 -1.84 -31.65 -11.05
C PHE A 33 -2.92 -30.59 -11.27
N ILE A 34 -3.97 -30.91 -12.03
CA ILE A 34 -5.09 -29.98 -12.28
C ILE A 34 -5.78 -29.60 -10.97
N GLN A 35 -6.07 -30.57 -10.11
CA GLN A 35 -6.68 -30.32 -8.80
C GLN A 35 -5.82 -29.41 -7.92
N ALA A 36 -4.49 -29.58 -7.96
CA ALA A 36 -3.57 -28.69 -7.26
C ALA A 36 -3.62 -27.25 -7.81
N MET A 37 -3.81 -27.07 -9.12
CA MET A 37 -3.94 -25.75 -9.72
C MET A 37 -5.28 -25.09 -9.44
N ILE A 38 -6.39 -25.85 -9.45
CA ILE A 38 -7.72 -25.39 -9.03
C ILE A 38 -7.64 -24.86 -7.60
N LYS A 39 -7.08 -25.66 -6.68
CA LYS A 39 -6.87 -25.24 -5.29
C LYS A 39 -6.02 -23.97 -5.21
N ARG A 40 -4.94 -23.89 -6.00
CA ARG A 40 -4.07 -22.71 -6.03
C ARG A 40 -4.82 -21.47 -6.53
N ALA A 41 -5.69 -21.59 -7.52
CA ALA A 41 -6.53 -20.50 -8.01
C ALA A 41 -7.49 -20.01 -6.90
N ASP A 42 -8.15 -20.93 -6.19
CA ASP A 42 -9.03 -20.59 -5.06
C ASP A 42 -8.27 -19.91 -3.91
N ASP A 43 -7.09 -20.41 -3.56
CA ASP A 43 -6.24 -19.82 -2.52
C ASP A 43 -5.80 -18.38 -2.90
N LEU A 44 -5.42 -18.17 -4.16
CA LEU A 44 -5.04 -16.85 -4.67
C LEU A 44 -6.25 -15.91 -4.75
N THR A 45 -7.43 -16.44 -5.05
CA THR A 45 -8.68 -15.65 -5.12
C THR A 45 -9.03 -15.14 -3.73
N SER A 46 -8.95 -16.01 -2.72
CA SER A 46 -9.15 -15.64 -1.32
C SER A 46 -8.13 -14.59 -0.87
N GLN A 47 -6.86 -14.75 -1.26
CA GLN A 47 -5.82 -13.75 -0.98
C GLN A 47 -6.12 -12.40 -1.65
N ALA A 48 -6.53 -12.39 -2.92
CA ALA A 48 -6.90 -11.17 -3.64
C ALA A 48 -8.06 -10.44 -2.94
N LEU A 49 -9.12 -11.16 -2.57
CA LEU A 49 -10.27 -10.58 -1.87
C LEU A 49 -9.89 -9.99 -0.50
N SER A 50 -8.93 -10.61 0.19
CA SER A 50 -8.42 -10.15 1.49
C SER A 50 -7.35 -9.06 1.42
N ALA A 51 -6.87 -8.69 0.22
CA ALA A 51 -5.75 -7.78 0.07
C ALA A 51 -6.11 -6.36 0.55
N THR A 52 -5.25 -5.75 1.37
CA THR A 52 -5.47 -4.40 1.92
C THR A 52 -4.57 -3.34 1.31
N ASP A 53 -3.56 -3.74 0.52
CA ASP A 53 -2.62 -2.82 -0.11
C ASP A 53 -2.19 -3.29 -1.50
N TYR A 54 -1.72 -2.34 -2.32
CA TYR A 54 -1.29 -2.60 -3.70
C TYR A 54 -0.09 -3.55 -3.80
N SER A 55 0.80 -3.58 -2.80
CA SER A 55 1.98 -4.45 -2.83
C SER A 55 1.62 -5.92 -2.71
N GLN A 56 0.54 -6.23 -1.98
CA GLN A 56 -0.05 -7.57 -1.91
C GLN A 56 -0.63 -7.95 -3.28
N LEU A 57 -1.37 -7.05 -3.94
CA LEU A 57 -1.91 -7.30 -5.27
C LEU A 57 -0.81 -7.59 -6.30
N VAL A 58 0.30 -6.85 -6.30
CA VAL A 58 1.42 -7.11 -7.23
C VAL A 58 1.95 -8.54 -7.08
N LYS A 59 2.16 -9.01 -5.84
CA LYS A 59 2.64 -10.38 -5.56
C LYS A 59 1.63 -11.46 -5.99
N ILE A 60 0.34 -11.18 -5.81
CA ILE A 60 -0.74 -12.10 -6.21
C ILE A 60 -0.86 -12.14 -7.73
N THR A 61 -0.76 -10.99 -8.42
CA THR A 61 -0.75 -10.90 -9.88
C THR A 61 0.41 -11.67 -10.50
N ASP A 62 1.63 -11.53 -9.97
CA ASP A 62 2.79 -12.33 -10.42
C ASP A 62 2.55 -13.85 -10.28
N SER A 63 1.87 -14.24 -9.19
CA SER A 63 1.50 -15.63 -8.94
C SER A 63 0.39 -16.11 -9.88
N TYR A 64 -0.56 -15.23 -10.20
CA TYR A 64 -1.62 -15.46 -11.17
C TYR A 64 -1.05 -15.66 -12.58
N THR A 65 -0.12 -14.82 -13.04
CA THR A 65 0.51 -14.97 -14.36
C THR A 65 1.15 -16.35 -14.52
N LYS A 66 1.92 -16.79 -13.50
CA LYS A 66 2.53 -18.13 -13.50
C LYS A 66 1.50 -19.25 -13.51
N LEU A 67 0.35 -19.06 -12.84
CA LEU A 67 -0.74 -20.03 -12.81
C LEU A 67 -1.46 -20.09 -14.16
N ALA A 68 -1.74 -18.94 -14.77
CA ALA A 68 -2.39 -18.81 -16.07
C ALA A 68 -1.54 -19.45 -17.18
N ASP A 69 -0.23 -19.20 -17.20
CA ASP A 69 0.70 -19.80 -18.17
C ASP A 69 0.71 -21.35 -18.08
N ARG A 70 0.72 -21.88 -16.85
CA ARG A 70 0.67 -23.33 -16.59
C ARG A 70 -0.68 -23.94 -16.95
N ALA A 71 -1.77 -23.24 -16.63
CA ALA A 71 -3.13 -23.66 -17.00
C ALA A 71 -3.31 -23.73 -18.52
N SER A 72 -2.79 -22.74 -19.25
CA SER A 72 -2.84 -22.71 -20.71
C SER A 72 -2.06 -23.86 -21.34
N THR A 73 -0.81 -24.07 -20.91
CA THR A 73 0.06 -25.15 -21.43
C THR A 73 -0.60 -26.53 -21.23
N ASN A 74 -1.22 -26.75 -20.07
CA ASN A 74 -1.77 -28.06 -19.74
C ASN A 74 -3.17 -28.29 -20.32
N ALA A 75 -3.97 -27.25 -20.50
CA ALA A 75 -5.23 -27.34 -21.24
C ALA A 75 -4.97 -27.81 -22.68
N GLN A 76 -3.87 -27.36 -23.30
CA GLN A 76 -3.46 -27.83 -24.62
C GLN A 76 -3.06 -29.31 -24.60
N THR A 77 -2.21 -29.73 -23.66
CA THR A 77 -1.82 -31.15 -23.49
C THR A 77 -3.02 -32.07 -23.26
N LEU A 78 -3.99 -31.65 -22.43
CA LEU A 78 -5.20 -32.42 -22.15
C LEU A 78 -6.14 -32.51 -23.35
N LYS A 79 -6.23 -31.44 -24.16
CA LYS A 79 -6.97 -31.45 -25.42
C LYS A 79 -6.36 -32.44 -26.41
N ASP A 80 -5.03 -32.52 -26.44
CA ASP A 80 -4.33 -33.48 -27.30
C ASP A 80 -4.57 -34.93 -26.84
N LEU A 81 -4.58 -35.19 -25.52
CA LEU A 81 -4.89 -36.50 -24.92
C LEU A 81 -6.38 -36.89 -25.04
N SER A 82 -7.30 -35.92 -25.00
CA SER A 82 -8.76 -36.15 -25.12
C SER A 82 -9.18 -36.66 -26.51
N ASN A 83 -8.34 -36.51 -27.54
CA ASN A 83 -8.61 -37.06 -28.87
C ASN A 83 -8.35 -38.57 -28.93
N GLU A 84 -7.75 -39.15 -27.88
CA GLU A 84 -7.64 -40.58 -27.66
C GLU A 84 -8.82 -40.96 -26.75
N SER A 85 -9.75 -41.82 -27.21
CA SER A 85 -11.03 -42.14 -26.52
C SER A 85 -10.86 -42.66 -25.08
N ASN A 86 -10.60 -41.77 -24.12
CA ASN A 86 -10.40 -42.09 -22.71
C ASN A 86 -11.53 -41.49 -21.86
N PRO A 87 -12.41 -42.31 -21.25
CA PRO A 87 -13.56 -41.84 -20.47
C PRO A 87 -13.18 -41.13 -19.15
N LEU A 88 -11.89 -41.10 -18.75
CA LEU A 88 -11.43 -40.34 -17.58
C LEU A 88 -11.28 -38.83 -17.84
N THR A 89 -11.29 -38.37 -19.09
CA THR A 89 -11.20 -36.93 -19.43
C THR A 89 -12.53 -36.19 -19.31
N GLU A 90 -13.66 -36.90 -19.23
CA GLU A 90 -15.00 -36.30 -19.06
C GLU A 90 -15.29 -35.86 -17.62
N VAL A 91 -14.60 -36.43 -16.62
CA VAL A 91 -14.82 -36.12 -15.21
C VAL A 91 -13.83 -35.05 -14.75
N ASN A 92 -14.13 -33.81 -15.13
CA ASN A 92 -13.87 -32.61 -14.32
C ASN A 92 -12.43 -32.05 -14.22
N SER A 93 -11.72 -31.76 -15.32
CA SER A 93 -10.30 -31.34 -15.17
C SER A 93 -9.69 -30.31 -16.14
N SER A 94 -10.48 -29.46 -16.81
CA SER A 94 -9.90 -28.30 -17.51
C SER A 94 -10.84 -27.11 -17.57
N ALA A 95 -12.14 -27.37 -17.79
CA ALA A 95 -13.19 -26.37 -17.71
C ALA A 95 -13.27 -25.72 -16.31
N GLU A 96 -13.26 -26.52 -15.23
CA GLU A 96 -13.26 -26.00 -13.86
C GLU A 96 -12.00 -25.16 -13.56
N LEU A 97 -10.82 -25.63 -13.99
CA LEU A 97 -9.58 -24.87 -13.85
C LEU A 97 -9.66 -23.52 -14.57
N PHE A 98 -10.19 -23.50 -15.80
CA PHE A 98 -10.36 -22.28 -16.56
C PHE A 98 -11.33 -21.31 -15.86
N GLU A 99 -12.46 -21.82 -15.36
CA GLU A 99 -13.42 -21.06 -14.56
C GLU A 99 -12.75 -20.45 -13.32
N LYS A 100 -11.98 -21.22 -12.56
CA LYS A 100 -11.26 -20.70 -11.37
C LYS A 100 -10.23 -19.63 -11.71
N VAL A 101 -9.49 -19.81 -12.81
CA VAL A 101 -8.53 -18.79 -13.29
C VAL A 101 -9.25 -17.51 -13.73
N GLN A 102 -10.44 -17.62 -14.34
CA GLN A 102 -11.27 -16.47 -14.67
C GLN A 102 -11.79 -15.75 -13.41
N LEU A 103 -12.28 -16.50 -12.41
CA LEU A 103 -12.71 -15.93 -11.13
C LEU A 103 -11.58 -15.19 -10.41
N LEU A 104 -10.37 -15.76 -10.39
CA LEU A 104 -9.19 -15.09 -9.86
C LEU A 104 -8.87 -13.80 -10.62
N SER A 105 -8.91 -13.84 -11.95
CA SER A 105 -8.69 -12.66 -12.78
C SER A 105 -9.71 -11.55 -12.47
N GLN A 106 -10.99 -11.91 -12.31
CA GLN A 106 -12.04 -10.96 -11.97
C GLN A 106 -11.82 -10.38 -10.57
N ALA A 107 -11.51 -11.22 -9.57
CA ALA A 107 -11.22 -10.77 -8.22
C ALA A 107 -10.01 -9.81 -8.17
N LEU A 108 -8.97 -10.06 -8.96
CA LEU A 108 -7.82 -9.16 -9.09
C LEU A 108 -8.21 -7.82 -9.72
N ALA A 109 -9.02 -7.83 -10.78
CA ALA A 109 -9.50 -6.61 -11.42
C ALA A 109 -10.36 -5.78 -10.47
N ASP A 110 -11.34 -6.42 -9.81
CA ASP A 110 -12.25 -5.78 -8.86
C ASP A 110 -11.48 -5.19 -7.69
N LYS A 111 -10.53 -5.95 -7.11
CA LYS A 111 -9.73 -5.45 -5.97
C LYS A 111 -8.76 -4.36 -6.36
N THR A 112 -8.19 -4.42 -7.57
CA THR A 112 -7.35 -3.34 -8.11
C THR A 112 -8.16 -2.07 -8.26
N GLN A 113 -9.40 -2.16 -8.78
CA GLN A 113 -10.29 -1.01 -8.90
C GLN A 113 -10.71 -0.47 -7.52
N GLU A 114 -11.07 -1.34 -6.58
CA GLU A 114 -11.45 -0.96 -5.21
C GLU A 114 -10.32 -0.23 -4.49
N LEU A 115 -9.12 -0.83 -4.43
CA LEU A 115 -7.96 -0.23 -3.78
C LEU A 115 -7.49 1.03 -4.52
N GLY A 116 -7.58 1.07 -5.84
CA GLY A 116 -7.33 2.27 -6.64
C GLY A 116 -8.27 3.41 -6.27
N ALA A 117 -9.58 3.13 -6.18
CA ALA A 117 -10.57 4.12 -5.79
C ALA A 117 -10.36 4.61 -4.35
N GLN A 118 -10.06 3.70 -3.41
CA GLN A 118 -9.74 4.07 -2.02
C GLN A 118 -8.46 4.91 -1.93
N PHE A 119 -7.42 4.53 -2.66
CA PHE A 119 -6.17 5.27 -2.71
C PHE A 119 -6.36 6.68 -3.28
N SER A 120 -7.06 6.81 -4.41
CA SER A 120 -7.38 8.12 -5.00
C SER A 120 -8.24 8.96 -4.07
N SER A 121 -9.25 8.37 -3.42
CA SER A 121 -10.07 9.08 -2.44
C SER A 121 -9.23 9.58 -1.27
N ASN A 122 -8.34 8.73 -0.72
CA ASN A 122 -7.45 9.12 0.38
C ASN A 122 -6.46 10.20 -0.04
N SER A 123 -5.88 10.09 -1.24
CA SER A 123 -4.98 11.10 -1.82
C SER A 123 -5.69 12.46 -1.93
N THR A 124 -6.93 12.48 -2.42
CA THR A 124 -7.75 13.71 -2.48
C THR A 124 -8.06 14.27 -1.10
N THR A 125 -8.51 13.45 -0.15
CA THR A 125 -8.80 13.91 1.22
C THR A 125 -7.58 14.47 1.93
N GLN A 126 -6.41 13.82 1.79
CA GLN A 126 -5.16 14.34 2.36
C GLN A 126 -4.76 15.65 1.69
N TYR A 127 -4.82 15.74 0.36
CA TYR A 127 -4.57 16.99 -0.36
C TYR A 127 -5.45 18.13 0.15
N GLU A 128 -6.77 17.92 0.24
CA GLU A 128 -7.72 18.94 0.71
C GLU A 128 -7.44 19.38 2.15
N THR A 129 -7.07 18.43 3.01
CA THR A 129 -6.70 18.68 4.41
C THR A 129 -5.47 19.58 4.48
N TYR A 130 -4.37 19.18 3.84
CA TYR A 130 -3.13 19.96 3.87
C TYR A 130 -3.26 21.30 3.15
N ASN A 131 -3.99 21.35 2.04
CA ASN A 131 -4.26 22.60 1.34
C ASN A 131 -5.04 23.59 2.23
N SER A 132 -5.99 23.10 3.02
CA SER A 132 -6.73 23.92 4.00
C SER A 132 -5.82 24.39 5.13
N SER A 133 -4.99 23.51 5.69
CA SER A 133 -4.02 23.87 6.73
C SER A 133 -3.00 24.89 6.23
N VAL A 134 -2.44 24.72 5.03
CA VAL A 134 -1.52 25.70 4.43
C VAL A 134 -2.19 27.07 4.28
N ALA A 135 -3.44 27.13 3.85
CA ALA A 135 -4.20 28.38 3.77
C ALA A 135 -4.45 29.00 5.15
N GLU A 136 -4.76 28.20 6.17
CA GLU A 136 -4.90 28.67 7.55
C GLU A 136 -3.58 29.26 8.08
N PHE A 137 -2.46 28.56 7.90
CA PHE A 137 -1.16 29.05 8.32
C PHE A 137 -0.76 30.33 7.59
N SER A 138 -1.05 30.44 6.30
CA SER A 138 -0.80 31.67 5.54
C SER A 138 -1.53 32.86 6.17
N ASN A 139 -2.81 32.70 6.54
CA ASN A 139 -3.56 33.74 7.23
C ASN A 139 -3.00 34.06 8.64
N ARG A 140 -2.57 33.03 9.39
CA ARG A 140 -1.95 33.20 10.72
C ARG A 140 -0.64 33.98 10.60
N ILE A 141 0.17 33.67 9.60
CA ILE A 141 1.45 34.35 9.33
C ILE A 141 1.21 35.81 8.93
N ASP A 142 0.26 36.09 8.04
CA ASP A 142 -0.09 37.46 7.67
C ASP A 142 -0.50 38.31 8.87
N SER A 143 -1.23 37.70 9.80
CA SER A 143 -1.73 38.34 11.02
C SER A 143 -0.67 38.57 12.10
N ILE A 144 0.56 38.05 11.93
CA ILE A 144 1.68 38.31 12.84
C ILE A 144 1.95 39.81 12.89
N ASN A 145 1.85 40.36 14.10
CA ASN A 145 2.12 41.75 14.42
C ASN A 145 3.17 41.95 15.53
N SER A 146 3.77 40.87 16.05
CA SER A 146 4.77 40.92 17.11
C SER A 146 5.77 39.76 17.05
N PRO A 147 6.99 39.92 17.63
CA PRO A 147 7.98 38.85 17.69
C PRO A 147 7.49 37.56 18.36
N ASN A 148 6.73 37.68 19.46
CA ASN A 148 6.25 36.51 20.20
C ASN A 148 5.30 35.64 19.35
N GLN A 149 4.54 36.25 18.44
CA GLN A 149 3.67 35.51 17.52
C GLN A 149 4.46 34.75 16.45
N VAL A 150 5.61 35.29 15.98
CA VAL A 150 6.52 34.57 15.08
C VAL A 150 6.99 33.26 15.72
N ILE A 151 7.44 33.35 16.97
CA ILE A 151 7.94 32.19 17.73
C ILE A 151 6.81 31.19 18.00
N SER A 152 5.62 31.67 18.37
CA SER A 152 4.48 30.82 18.70
C SER A 152 3.99 29.96 17.53
N ILE A 153 4.15 30.41 16.29
CA ILE A 153 3.68 29.67 15.10
C ILE A 153 4.71 28.64 14.62
N PHE A 154 5.99 28.81 14.97
CA PHE A 154 7.09 27.99 14.45
C PHE A 154 6.85 26.48 14.60
N LYS A 155 6.51 26.03 15.82
CA LYS A 155 6.34 24.60 16.10
C LYS A 155 5.16 23.97 15.38
N ASP A 156 4.06 24.69 15.26
CA ASP A 156 2.90 24.19 14.53
C ASP A 156 3.21 24.13 13.02
N LEU A 157 3.95 25.11 12.50
CA LEU A 157 4.36 25.14 11.09
C LEU A 157 5.36 24.03 10.77
N GLU A 158 6.35 23.79 11.64
CA GLU A 158 7.31 22.69 11.54
C GLU A 158 6.58 21.33 11.46
N SER A 159 5.64 21.10 12.39
CA SER A 159 4.82 19.87 12.39
C SER A 159 4.03 19.69 11.10
N LEU A 160 3.41 20.75 10.58
CA LEU A 160 2.68 20.68 9.31
C LEU A 160 3.59 20.28 8.15
N LEU A 161 4.78 20.87 8.07
CA LEU A 161 5.73 20.63 6.98
C LEU A 161 6.30 19.21 7.05
N GLU A 162 6.59 18.71 8.26
CA GLU A 162 6.99 17.32 8.50
C GLU A 162 5.87 16.36 8.07
N ASP A 163 4.63 16.60 8.50
CA ASP A 163 3.46 15.77 8.14
C ASP A 163 3.24 15.70 6.62
N ILE A 164 3.38 16.83 5.91
CA ILE A 164 3.31 16.90 4.44
C ILE A 164 4.44 16.06 3.81
N GLY A 165 5.66 16.15 4.35
CA GLY A 165 6.81 15.38 3.88
C GLY A 165 6.63 13.88 4.05
N GLU A 166 6.15 13.44 5.20
CA GLU A 166 5.87 12.03 5.51
C GLU A 166 4.77 11.45 4.61
N ASN A 167 3.78 12.27 4.23
CA ASN A 167 2.66 11.87 3.37
C ASN A 167 2.91 12.12 1.87
N SER A 168 4.12 12.49 1.49
CA SER A 168 4.51 12.81 0.10
C SER A 168 4.11 11.76 -0.94
N ARG A 169 4.10 10.46 -0.58
CA ARG A 169 3.68 9.39 -1.50
C ARG A 169 2.22 9.49 -1.92
N TYR A 170 1.31 9.84 -1.01
CA TYR A 170 -0.11 10.04 -1.30
C TYR A 170 -0.37 11.37 -1.98
N LEU A 171 0.44 12.39 -1.65
CA LEU A 171 0.31 13.71 -2.25
C LEU A 171 0.80 13.73 -3.69
N ASN A 172 1.93 13.08 -4.00
CA ASN A 172 2.51 13.03 -5.35
C ASN A 172 1.62 12.31 -6.37
N SER A 173 0.67 11.49 -5.92
CA SER A 173 -0.30 10.84 -6.79
C SER A 173 -1.54 11.69 -7.08
N ASN A 174 -1.69 12.84 -6.43
CA ASN A 174 -2.77 13.78 -6.69
C ASN A 174 -2.43 14.67 -7.89
N ASP A 175 -3.39 14.93 -8.77
CA ASP A 175 -3.19 15.80 -9.93
C ASP A 175 -2.78 17.24 -9.55
N ASN A 176 -3.14 17.69 -8.34
CA ASN A 176 -2.83 19.03 -7.83
C ASN A 176 -1.58 19.07 -6.94
N ALA A 177 -0.76 18.01 -6.90
CA ALA A 177 0.46 17.97 -6.07
C ALA A 177 1.37 19.18 -6.29
N GLY A 178 1.57 19.60 -7.55
CA GLY A 178 2.38 20.75 -7.89
C GLY A 178 1.82 22.08 -7.35
N GLU A 179 0.50 22.21 -7.26
CA GLU A 179 -0.14 23.38 -6.65
C GLU A 179 0.14 23.43 -5.14
N LEU A 180 0.04 22.29 -4.45
CA LEU A 180 0.34 22.22 -3.02
C LEU A 180 1.80 22.57 -2.75
N VAL A 181 2.73 22.06 -3.55
CA VAL A 181 4.17 22.39 -3.44
C VAL A 181 4.38 23.91 -3.55
N ASN A 182 3.81 24.55 -4.58
CA ASN A 182 3.92 26.00 -4.75
C ASN A 182 3.35 26.77 -3.54
N LYS A 183 2.22 26.31 -2.98
CA LYS A 183 1.62 26.93 -1.79
C LYS A 183 2.50 26.77 -0.55
N VAL A 184 3.13 25.61 -0.37
CA VAL A 184 4.07 25.35 0.72
C VAL A 184 5.32 26.22 0.59
N GLU A 185 5.86 26.38 -0.62
CA GLU A 185 7.00 27.26 -0.88
C GLU A 185 6.66 28.73 -0.57
N LEU A 186 5.49 29.20 -1.02
CA LEU A 186 5.00 30.54 -0.69
C LEU A 186 4.80 30.72 0.81
N LEU A 187 4.27 29.72 1.50
CA LEU A 187 4.09 29.76 2.96
C LEU A 187 5.43 29.89 3.69
N ALA A 188 6.43 29.13 3.26
CA ALA A 188 7.79 29.19 3.83
C ALA A 188 8.42 30.56 3.60
N GLN A 189 8.28 31.13 2.39
CA GLN A 189 8.77 32.48 2.08
C GLN A 189 8.06 33.53 2.94
N GLN A 190 6.73 33.45 3.06
CA GLN A 190 5.93 34.37 3.85
C GLN A 190 6.34 34.35 5.34
N TYR A 191 6.62 33.16 5.89
CA TYR A 191 7.11 33.03 7.26
C TYR A 191 8.53 33.61 7.42
N ALA A 192 9.42 33.37 6.45
CA ALA A 192 10.77 33.93 6.45
C ALA A 192 10.73 35.47 6.44
N ASP A 193 9.92 36.07 5.57
CA ASP A 193 9.76 37.52 5.46
C ASP A 193 9.25 38.14 6.77
N LYS A 194 8.30 37.48 7.45
CA LYS A 194 7.82 37.91 8.78
C LYS A 194 8.90 37.79 9.84
N THR A 195 9.70 36.73 9.80
CA THR A 195 10.82 36.53 10.74
C THR A 195 11.86 37.64 10.58
N ASP A 196 12.22 37.98 9.34
CA ASP A 196 13.16 39.08 9.05
C ASP A 196 12.60 40.44 9.50
N THR A 197 11.29 40.65 9.33
CA THR A 197 10.62 41.89 9.77
C THR A 197 10.70 42.09 11.29
N TYR A 198 10.50 41.05 12.08
CA TYR A 198 10.41 41.16 13.55
C TYR A 198 11.70 40.82 14.31
N SER A 199 12.70 40.23 13.65
CA SER A 199 13.99 39.90 14.26
C SER A 199 14.70 41.10 14.89
N PRO A 200 14.79 42.29 14.24
CA PRO A 200 15.42 43.45 14.85
C PRO A 200 14.71 43.94 16.12
N SER A 201 13.37 43.97 16.12
CA SER A 201 12.59 44.36 17.31
C SER A 201 12.81 43.38 18.46
N PHE A 202 12.81 42.09 18.18
CA PHE A 202 13.10 41.06 19.19
C PHE A 202 14.48 41.23 19.81
N MET A 203 15.51 41.44 18.99
CA MET A 203 16.88 41.66 19.48
C MET A 203 16.99 42.93 20.33
N SER A 204 16.27 43.99 19.95
CA SER A 204 16.21 45.24 20.73
C SER A 204 15.55 45.01 22.09
N ASP A 205 14.43 44.30 22.13
CA ASP A 205 13.70 44.00 23.37
C ASP A 205 14.57 43.18 24.34
N ILE A 206 15.26 42.16 23.82
CA ILE A 206 16.21 41.35 24.61
C ILE A 206 17.38 42.20 25.12
N ALA A 207 17.97 43.05 24.27
CA ALA A 207 19.07 43.92 24.70
C ALA A 207 18.64 44.88 25.80
N SER A 208 17.43 45.44 25.71
CA SER A 208 16.84 46.29 26.74
C SER A 208 16.64 45.55 28.07
N GLU A 209 16.07 44.34 28.02
CA GLU A 209 15.83 43.53 29.22
C GLU A 209 17.14 43.11 29.89
N VAL A 210 18.15 42.71 29.11
CA VAL A 210 19.50 42.41 29.61
C VAL A 210 20.14 43.64 30.27
N GLY A 211 19.98 44.82 29.67
CA GLY A 211 20.43 46.08 30.25
C GLY A 211 19.77 46.35 31.61
N PHE A 212 18.45 46.20 31.69
CA PHE A 212 17.69 46.36 32.94
C PHE A 212 18.14 45.38 34.04
N ILE A 213 18.33 44.11 33.69
CA ILE A 213 18.84 43.08 34.62
C ILE A 213 20.25 43.47 35.11
N HIS A 214 21.13 43.90 34.21
CA HIS A 214 22.48 44.31 34.56
C HIS A 214 22.50 45.47 35.55
N ASP A 215 21.66 46.49 35.34
CA ASP A 215 21.52 47.61 36.26
C ASP A 215 20.96 47.16 37.63
N LYS A 216 20.02 46.21 37.65
CA LYS A 216 19.49 45.64 38.90
C LYS A 216 20.55 44.86 39.66
N ILE A 217 21.40 44.08 38.98
CA ILE A 217 22.54 43.39 39.59
C ILE A 217 23.52 44.40 40.20
N ARG A 218 23.87 45.46 39.47
CA ARG A 218 24.77 46.51 39.97
C ARG A 218 24.21 47.20 41.21
N GLY A 219 22.91 47.49 41.23
CA GLY A 219 22.23 48.05 42.40
C GLY A 219 22.29 47.12 43.62
N LEU A 220 22.03 45.82 43.43
CA LEU A 220 22.13 44.81 44.48
C LEU A 220 23.56 44.68 45.02
N MET A 221 24.57 44.71 44.16
CA MET A 221 25.98 44.69 44.58
C MET A 221 26.31 45.87 45.50
N GLY A 222 25.91 47.10 45.13
CA GLY A 222 26.12 48.27 45.97
C GLY A 222 25.42 48.19 47.33
N GLN A 223 24.23 47.57 47.40
CA GLN A 223 23.54 47.30 48.67
C GLN A 223 24.32 46.30 49.54
N VAL A 224 24.85 45.23 48.95
CA VAL A 224 25.69 44.25 49.65
C VAL A 224 26.98 44.90 50.19
N ASP A 225 27.66 45.70 49.39
CA ASP A 225 28.88 46.41 49.81
C ASP A 225 28.59 47.36 50.99
N SER A 226 27.46 48.07 50.95
CA SER A 226 27.02 48.92 52.05
C SER A 226 26.70 48.16 53.33
N LEU A 227 26.17 46.94 53.25
CA LEU A 227 25.92 46.09 54.41
C LEU A 227 27.24 45.57 55.00
N ASN A 228 28.18 45.15 54.15
CA ASN A 228 29.47 44.64 54.57
C ASN A 228 30.38 45.72 55.18
N SER A 229 30.20 46.99 54.79
CA SER A 229 30.98 48.12 55.32
C SER A 229 30.49 48.64 56.67
N ASN A 230 29.34 48.15 57.18
CA ASN A 230 28.75 48.52 58.46
C ASN A 230 28.95 47.45 59.56
N ILE A 231 29.80 46.44 59.30
CA ILE A 231 30.27 45.41 60.24
C ILE A 231 31.73 45.71 60.59
#